data_AF-A0A7V2EZG9-F1
#
_entry.id   AF-A0A7V2EZG9-F1
#
_cell.length_a   1.000
_cell.length_b   1.000
_cell.length_c   1.000
_cell.angle_alpha   90.00
_cell.angle_beta   90.00
_cell.angle_gamma   90.00
#
_symmetry.space_group_name_H-M   'P 1'
#
loop_
_entity.id
_entity.type
_entity.pdbx_description
1 polymer ?
#
loop_
_entity_poly.entity_id
_entity_poly.type
_entity_poly.pdbx_seq_one_letter_code
_entity_poly.pdbx_strand_id
1 'polypeptide(L)'
;MNDFSSALGAAVSLLLAGDAALGEIVGLSLRISLGAVFVATLIGMPLGAATALYRFPGRKALVVLLNALMGLPPVVVGLVVYLMLSRMGPFGVLGLLFSPAAMVIAQTILIIPIIAALSRQIIEDLWREYEEQLRSFGASPGRSMLTLLWDGRFSLSTAVLAGFDRASAEVGAVMIVGGNIDHVTRVMTTAIALEVSKGDLALALGLGIILITLSLAINGAAFALKEMAERRHA
;
A
#
# COMPACT_ATOMS: atom_id res chain seq x y z
N MET A 1 27.75 4.38 -23.12
CA MET A 1 26.58 5.27 -23.29
C MET A 1 25.50 4.71 -24.22
N ASN A 2 25.74 3.62 -24.98
CA ASN A 2 24.73 3.01 -25.86
C ASN A 2 23.83 1.96 -25.18
N ASP A 3 24.21 1.41 -24.01
CA ASP A 3 23.39 0.40 -23.30
C ASP A 3 22.11 0.98 -22.70
N PHE A 4 22.17 2.19 -22.13
CA PHE A 4 21.00 2.78 -21.50
C PHE A 4 19.93 3.17 -22.53
N SER A 5 20.34 3.81 -23.63
CA SER A 5 19.42 4.21 -24.70
C SER A 5 18.86 3.01 -25.47
N SER A 6 19.66 1.97 -25.68
CA SER A 6 19.18 0.72 -26.31
C SER A 6 18.26 -0.08 -25.38
N ALA A 7 18.57 -0.17 -24.08
CA ALA A 7 17.67 -0.74 -23.08
C ALA A 7 16.33 0.01 -22.99
N LEU A 8 16.37 1.34 -23.08
CA LEU A 8 15.17 2.18 -23.06
C LEU A 8 14.34 2.01 -24.35
N GLY A 9 15.00 1.89 -25.51
CA GLY A 9 14.34 1.54 -26.78
C GLY A 9 13.72 0.14 -26.76
N ALA A 10 14.43 -0.85 -26.19
CA ALA A 10 13.95 -2.22 -26.04
C ALA A 10 12.73 -2.29 -25.11
N ALA A 11 12.78 -1.58 -23.98
CA ALA A 11 11.66 -1.45 -23.04
C ALA A 11 10.39 -0.92 -23.70
N VAL A 12 10.51 0.17 -24.47
CA VAL A 12 9.37 0.76 -25.20
C VAL A 12 8.86 -0.21 -26.27
N SER A 13 9.75 -0.92 -26.96
CA SER A 13 9.34 -1.92 -27.95
C SER A 13 8.61 -3.12 -27.34
N LEU A 14 9.03 -3.60 -26.16
CA LEU A 14 8.38 -4.70 -25.45
C LEU A 14 6.99 -4.30 -24.91
N LEU A 15 6.85 -3.05 -24.47
CA LEU A 15 5.56 -2.46 -24.11
C LEU A 15 4.61 -2.37 -25.31
N LEU A 16 5.12 -1.92 -26.45
CA LEU A 16 4.33 -1.79 -27.69
C LEU A 16 4.02 -3.15 -28.33
N ALA A 17 4.90 -4.14 -28.15
CA ALA A 17 4.69 -5.51 -28.62
C ALA A 17 3.63 -6.26 -27.81
N GLY A 18 3.25 -5.77 -26.63
CA GLY A 18 2.21 -6.37 -25.80
C GLY A 18 2.61 -7.75 -25.28
N ASP A 19 3.85 -7.89 -24.78
CA ASP A 19 4.32 -9.15 -24.22
C ASP A 19 3.39 -9.63 -23.08
N ALA A 20 2.77 -10.78 -23.29
CA ALA A 20 1.82 -11.37 -22.37
C ALA A 20 2.44 -11.61 -20.98
N ALA A 21 3.74 -11.92 -20.91
CA ALA A 21 4.44 -12.14 -19.65
C ALA A 21 4.60 -10.84 -18.84
N LEU A 22 4.89 -9.71 -19.51
CA LEU A 22 4.95 -8.40 -18.84
C LEU A 22 3.56 -7.98 -18.35
N GLY A 23 2.53 -8.17 -19.17
CA GLY A 23 1.14 -7.88 -18.79
C GLY A 23 0.70 -8.66 -17.55
N GLU A 24 1.09 -9.94 -17.46
CA GLU A 24 0.81 -10.78 -16.30
C GLU A 24 1.49 -10.25 -15.03
N ILE A 25 2.80 -9.93 -15.10
CA ILE A 25 3.56 -9.40 -13.96
C ILE A 25 2.96 -8.08 -13.47
N VAL A 26 2.63 -7.16 -14.39
CA VAL A 26 2.01 -5.87 -14.07
C VAL A 26 0.63 -6.07 -13.44
N GLY A 27 -0.20 -6.92 -14.06
CA GLY A 27 -1.55 -7.22 -13.58
C GLY A 27 -1.55 -7.86 -12.19
N LEU A 28 -0.65 -8.82 -11.95
CA LEU A 28 -0.48 -9.45 -10.65
C LEU A 28 0.00 -8.45 -9.60
N SER A 29 0.98 -7.62 -9.93
CA SER A 29 1.51 -6.57 -9.03
C SER A 29 0.40 -5.62 -8.60
N LEU A 30 -0.38 -5.10 -9.55
CA LEU A 30 -1.51 -4.22 -9.26
C LEU A 30 -2.56 -4.92 -8.41
N ARG A 31 -2.92 -6.17 -8.73
CA ARG A 31 -3.90 -6.94 -7.96
C ARG A 31 -3.49 -7.12 -6.51
N ILE A 32 -2.21 -7.44 -6.26
CA ILE A 32 -1.69 -7.63 -4.91
C ILE A 32 -1.62 -6.31 -4.16
N SER A 33 -1.03 -5.26 -4.76
CA SER A 33 -0.90 -3.95 -4.13
C SER A 33 -2.26 -3.31 -3.84
N LEU A 34 -3.19 -3.31 -4.80
CA LEU A 34 -4.53 -2.75 -4.59
C LEU A 34 -5.33 -3.58 -3.57
N GLY A 35 -5.21 -4.91 -3.60
CA GLY A 35 -5.84 -5.79 -2.62
C GLY A 35 -5.34 -5.50 -1.20
N ALA A 36 -4.03 -5.35 -1.02
CA ALA A 36 -3.42 -5.03 0.26
C ALA A 36 -3.82 -3.64 0.77
N VAL A 37 -3.81 -2.62 -0.10
CA VAL A 37 -4.24 -1.26 0.23
C VAL A 37 -5.72 -1.23 0.61
N PHE A 38 -6.57 -1.97 -0.10
CA PHE A 38 -7.99 -2.06 0.21
C PHE A 38 -8.23 -2.64 1.60
N VAL A 39 -7.63 -3.79 1.90
CA VAL A 39 -7.75 -4.43 3.23
C VAL A 39 -7.15 -3.55 4.33
N ALA A 40 -5.98 -2.96 4.07
CA ALA A 40 -5.33 -2.06 5.02
C ALA A 40 -6.13 -0.78 5.25
N THR A 41 -6.87 -0.29 4.25
CA THR A 41 -7.76 0.87 4.38
C THR A 41 -8.95 0.54 5.26
N LEU A 42 -9.59 -0.61 5.04
CA LEU A 42 -10.72 -1.07 5.84
C LEU A 42 -10.39 -1.24 7.32
N ILE A 43 -9.13 -1.55 7.65
CA ILE A 43 -8.67 -1.75 9.03
C ILE A 43 -8.04 -0.46 9.59
N GLY A 44 -7.11 0.11 8.86
CA GLY A 44 -6.28 1.24 9.29
C GLY A 44 -7.07 2.53 9.42
N MET A 45 -8.01 2.81 8.51
CA MET A 45 -8.76 4.07 8.52
C MET A 45 -9.70 4.15 9.74
N PRO A 46 -10.51 3.11 10.06
CA PRO A 46 -11.26 3.08 11.32
C PRO A 46 -10.37 3.07 12.57
N LEU A 47 -9.24 2.37 12.54
CA LEU A 47 -8.29 2.36 13.67
C LEU A 47 -7.73 3.76 13.96
N GLY A 48 -7.34 4.49 12.90
CA GLY A 48 -6.87 5.86 13.01
C GLY A 48 -7.95 6.81 13.53
N ALA A 49 -9.16 6.73 12.98
CA ALA A 49 -10.29 7.55 13.39
C ALA A 49 -10.73 7.26 14.84
N ALA A 50 -10.76 5.99 15.25
CA ALA A 50 -11.04 5.61 16.62
C ALA A 50 -9.96 6.13 17.58
N THR A 51 -8.68 6.06 17.20
CA THR A 51 -7.57 6.59 18.00
C THR A 51 -7.63 8.12 18.11
N ALA A 52 -8.18 8.81 17.11
CA ALA A 52 -8.39 10.25 17.15
C ALA A 52 -9.50 10.63 18.13
N LEU A 53 -10.64 9.94 18.11
CA LEU A 53 -11.86 10.32 18.83
C LEU A 53 -11.96 9.77 20.25
N TYR A 54 -11.54 8.53 20.49
CA TYR A 54 -11.69 7.89 21.80
C TYR A 54 -10.51 8.24 22.71
N ARG A 55 -10.84 8.67 23.95
CA ARG A 55 -9.86 8.93 25.01
C ARG A 55 -9.83 7.74 25.97
N PHE A 56 -8.74 6.98 25.96
CA PHE A 56 -8.51 5.83 26.86
C PHE A 56 -7.09 5.85 27.44
N PRO A 57 -6.86 5.26 28.63
CA PRO A 57 -5.52 5.17 29.20
C PRO A 57 -4.64 4.30 28.28
N GLY A 58 -3.56 4.88 27.75
CA GLY A 58 -2.67 4.22 26.78
C GLY A 58 -2.74 4.77 25.34
N ARG A 59 -3.67 5.70 25.03
CA ARG A 59 -3.79 6.33 23.70
C ARG A 59 -2.45 6.88 23.18
N LYS A 60 -1.69 7.58 24.03
CA LYS A 60 -0.37 8.14 23.64
C LYS A 60 0.62 7.05 23.22
N ALA A 61 0.65 5.93 23.94
CA ALA A 61 1.51 4.79 23.60
C ALA A 61 1.10 4.17 22.26
N LEU A 62 -0.21 4.01 22.00
CA LEU A 62 -0.70 3.55 20.70
C LEU A 62 -0.30 4.50 19.56
N VAL A 63 -0.41 5.82 19.77
CA VAL A 63 0.02 6.81 18.76
C VAL A 63 1.51 6.68 18.47
N VAL A 64 2.35 6.60 19.51
CA VAL A 64 3.80 6.41 19.33
C VAL A 64 4.08 5.11 18.60
N LEU A 65 3.40 4.02 18.97
CA LEU A 65 3.54 2.73 18.31
C LEU A 65 3.16 2.80 16.83
N LEU A 66 2.00 3.35 16.48
CA LEU A 66 1.57 3.49 15.08
C LEU A 66 2.60 4.27 14.25
N ASN A 67 3.12 5.38 14.77
CA ASN A 67 4.17 6.15 14.09
C ASN A 67 5.49 5.37 13.97
N ALA A 68 5.91 4.65 15.02
CA ALA A 68 7.10 3.81 14.98
C ALA A 68 6.97 2.68 13.94
N LEU A 69 5.77 2.10 13.82
CA LEU A 69 5.51 1.02 12.87
C LEU A 69 5.44 1.48 11.41
N MET A 70 5.34 2.79 11.12
CA MET A 70 5.47 3.30 9.75
C MET A 70 6.87 3.01 9.17
N GLY A 71 7.89 2.95 10.04
CA GLY A 71 9.28 2.64 9.67
C GLY A 71 9.64 1.15 9.73
N LEU A 72 8.66 0.24 9.81
CA LEU A 72 8.92 -1.19 9.91
C LEU A 72 9.83 -1.68 8.78
N PRO A 73 10.97 -2.35 9.09
CA PRO A 73 11.80 -2.97 8.08
C PRO A 73 10.99 -4.07 7.36
N PRO A 74 10.74 -3.94 6.05
CA PRO A 74 9.85 -4.87 5.37
C PRO A 74 10.35 -6.31 5.36
N VAL A 75 11.67 -6.49 5.33
CA VAL A 75 12.31 -7.82 5.41
C VAL A 75 11.96 -8.53 6.72
N VAL A 76 11.92 -7.80 7.84
CA VAL A 76 11.56 -8.37 9.15
C VAL A 76 10.09 -8.78 9.17
N VAL A 77 9.21 -7.94 8.64
CA VAL A 77 7.78 -8.26 8.54
C VAL A 77 7.56 -9.47 7.63
N GLY A 78 8.24 -9.54 6.49
CA GLY A 78 8.21 -10.69 5.59
C GLY A 78 8.66 -11.97 6.28
N LEU A 79 9.74 -11.92 7.06
CA LEU A 79 10.23 -13.07 7.82
C LEU A 79 9.22 -13.51 8.89
N VAL A 80 8.62 -12.58 9.63
CA VAL A 80 7.58 -12.91 10.62
C VAL A 80 6.40 -13.59 9.95
N VAL A 81 5.88 -13.03 8.86
CA VAL A 81 4.76 -13.61 8.10
C VAL A 81 5.14 -14.99 7.54
N TYR A 82 6.35 -15.14 7.00
CA TYR A 82 6.87 -16.42 6.54
C TYR A 82 6.86 -17.46 7.66
N LEU A 83 7.41 -17.14 8.83
CA LEU A 83 7.44 -18.06 9.97
C LEU A 83 6.03 -18.44 10.43
N MET A 84 5.11 -17.47 10.45
CA MET A 84 3.72 -17.71 10.84
C MET A 84 2.96 -18.61 9.87
N LEU A 85 3.20 -18.47 8.56
CA LEU A 85 2.56 -19.25 7.49
C LEU A 85 3.32 -20.53 7.11
N SER A 86 4.55 -20.70 7.62
CA SER A 86 5.34 -21.90 7.40
C SER A 86 4.61 -23.13 7.96
N ARG A 87 4.94 -24.34 7.46
CA ARG A 87 4.26 -25.58 7.89
C ARG A 87 4.32 -25.84 9.40
N MET A 88 5.36 -25.36 10.07
CA MET A 88 5.52 -25.46 11.53
C MET A 88 4.97 -24.24 12.29
N GLY A 89 4.53 -23.22 11.56
CA GLY A 89 3.94 -22.01 12.11
C GLY A 89 2.48 -22.21 12.53
N PRO A 90 1.95 -21.30 13.38
CA PRO A 90 0.57 -21.36 13.87
C PRO A 90 -0.48 -21.36 12.76
N PHE A 91 -0.19 -20.74 11.62
CA PHE A 91 -1.09 -20.67 10.46
C PHE A 91 -0.64 -21.57 9.29
N GLY A 92 0.28 -22.50 9.54
CA GLY A 92 0.81 -23.42 8.53
C GLY A 92 -0.24 -24.32 7.87
N VAL A 93 -1.31 -24.61 8.60
CA VAL A 93 -2.46 -25.41 8.10
C VAL A 93 -3.17 -24.77 6.91
N LEU A 94 -3.03 -23.45 6.72
CA LEU A 94 -3.67 -22.74 5.61
C LEU A 94 -2.93 -22.93 4.28
N GLY A 95 -1.66 -23.36 4.29
CA GLY A 95 -0.88 -23.62 3.08
C GLY A 95 -0.69 -22.39 2.17
N LEU A 96 -0.74 -21.18 2.72
CA LEU A 96 -0.73 -19.93 1.94
C LEU A 96 0.66 -19.47 1.51
N LEU A 97 1.73 -20.05 2.04
CA LEU A 97 3.09 -19.63 1.71
C LEU A 97 3.36 -19.77 0.19
N PHE A 98 4.06 -18.81 -0.39
CA PHE A 98 4.31 -18.71 -1.83
C PHE A 98 3.03 -18.51 -2.68
N SER A 99 2.05 -17.80 -2.14
CA SER A 99 0.83 -17.42 -2.85
C SER A 99 0.62 -15.90 -2.88
N PRO A 100 -0.14 -15.37 -3.87
CA PRO A 100 -0.57 -13.97 -3.88
C PRO A 100 -1.32 -13.55 -2.60
N ALA A 101 -2.07 -14.47 -1.98
CA ALA A 101 -2.81 -14.19 -0.76
C ALA A 101 -1.87 -13.88 0.42
N ALA A 102 -0.78 -14.64 0.56
CA ALA A 102 0.22 -14.36 1.59
C ALA A 102 0.97 -13.04 1.34
N MET A 103 1.21 -12.69 0.07
CA MET A 103 1.78 -11.39 -0.29
C MET A 103 0.85 -10.23 0.08
N VAL A 104 -0.46 -10.37 -0.15
CA VAL A 104 -1.47 -9.39 0.28
C VAL A 104 -1.46 -9.22 1.80
N ILE A 105 -1.38 -10.31 2.56
CA ILE A 105 -1.30 -10.26 4.04
C ILE A 105 -0.05 -9.50 4.49
N ALA A 106 1.12 -9.84 3.93
CA ALA A 106 2.38 -9.20 4.30
C ALA A 106 2.37 -7.69 4.01
N GLN A 107 1.89 -7.29 2.83
CA GLN A 107 1.74 -5.88 2.49
C GLN A 107 0.69 -5.18 3.36
N THR A 108 -0.43 -5.82 3.66
CA THR A 108 -1.48 -5.27 4.54
C THR A 108 -0.90 -4.90 5.90
N ILE A 109 -0.09 -5.76 6.50
CA ILE A 109 0.56 -5.51 7.80
C ILE A 109 1.49 -4.29 7.74
N LEU A 110 2.21 -4.10 6.62
CA LEU A 110 3.07 -2.94 6.42
C LEU A 110 2.28 -1.64 6.21
N ILE A 111 1.13 -1.70 5.57
CA ILE A 111 0.35 -0.53 5.15
C ILE A 111 -0.59 -0.03 6.26
N ILE A 112 -1.14 -0.92 7.09
CA ILE A 112 -2.04 -0.56 8.21
C ILE A 112 -1.48 0.59 9.08
N PRO A 113 -0.24 0.54 9.62
CA PRO A 113 0.26 1.60 10.48
C PRO A 113 0.37 2.94 9.77
N ILE A 114 0.70 2.95 8.48
CA ILE A 114 0.79 4.16 7.65
C ILE A 114 -0.59 4.79 7.51
N ILE A 115 -1.59 4.01 7.05
CA ILE A 115 -2.95 4.52 6.88
C ILE A 115 -3.54 4.96 8.22
N ALA A 116 -3.35 4.18 9.29
CA ALA A 116 -3.88 4.51 10.61
C ALA A 116 -3.27 5.78 11.19
N ALA A 117 -1.95 5.97 11.09
CA ALA A 117 -1.28 7.15 11.61
C ALA A 117 -1.67 8.42 10.87
N LEU A 118 -1.78 8.37 9.54
CA LEU A 118 -2.21 9.51 8.71
C LEU A 118 -3.70 9.81 8.89
N SER A 119 -4.55 8.77 8.89
CA SER A 119 -6.00 8.94 9.12
C SER A 119 -6.26 9.54 10.49
N ARG A 120 -5.51 9.13 11.53
CA ARG A 120 -5.61 9.72 12.87
C ARG A 120 -5.33 11.23 12.85
N GLN A 121 -4.28 11.67 12.14
CA GLN A 121 -3.93 13.09 12.06
C GLN A 121 -5.05 13.89 11.40
N ILE A 122 -5.51 13.43 10.23
CA ILE A 122 -6.60 14.06 9.47
C ILE A 122 -7.88 14.15 10.31
N ILE A 123 -8.28 13.06 10.98
CA ILE A 123 -9.50 13.04 11.78
C ILE A 123 -9.36 13.86 13.06
N GLU A 124 -8.17 13.95 13.66
CA GLU A 124 -7.94 14.79 14.83
C GLU A 124 -8.05 16.29 14.50
N ASP A 125 -7.60 16.70 13.31
CA ASP A 125 -7.75 18.07 12.82
C ASP A 125 -9.22 18.39 12.56
N LEU A 126 -9.95 17.52 11.84
CA LEU A 126 -11.38 17.70 11.60
C LEU A 126 -12.20 17.66 12.89
N TRP A 127 -11.83 16.81 13.85
CA TRP A 127 -12.51 16.79 15.14
C TRP A 127 -12.36 18.12 15.88
N ARG A 128 -11.18 18.75 15.87
CA ARG A 128 -10.98 20.07 16.50
C ARG A 128 -11.85 21.16 15.89
N GLU A 129 -12.14 21.06 14.60
CA GLU A 129 -12.99 22.01 13.88
C GLU A 129 -14.49 21.78 14.14
N TYR A 130 -14.92 20.51 14.19
CA TYR A 130 -16.34 20.14 14.27
C TYR A 130 -16.82 19.68 15.66
N GLU A 131 -15.96 19.65 16.68
CA GLU A 131 -16.27 19.07 18.00
C GLU A 131 -17.48 19.76 18.66
N GLU A 132 -17.58 21.09 18.60
CA GLU A 132 -18.68 21.83 19.23
C GLU A 132 -20.03 21.53 18.55
N GLN A 133 -20.03 21.47 17.22
CA GLN A 133 -21.21 21.21 16.39
C GLN A 133 -21.67 19.76 16.52
N LEU A 134 -20.74 18.80 16.48
CA LEU A 134 -21.07 17.39 16.65
C LEU A 134 -21.59 17.10 18.07
N ARG A 135 -21.05 17.78 19.08
CA ARG A 135 -21.54 17.66 20.47
C ARG A 135 -22.90 18.31 20.66
N SER A 136 -23.17 19.46 20.05
CA SER A 136 -24.48 20.12 20.17
C SER A 136 -25.60 19.29 19.51
N PHE A 137 -25.28 18.54 18.44
CA PHE A 137 -26.19 17.55 17.85
C PHE A 137 -26.28 16.22 18.64
N GLY A 138 -25.58 16.09 19.77
CA GLY A 138 -25.58 14.87 20.58
C GLY A 138 -24.97 13.66 19.86
N ALA A 139 -24.06 13.89 18.91
CA ALA A 139 -23.44 12.80 18.16
C ALA A 139 -22.52 11.96 19.08
N SER A 140 -22.81 10.66 19.18
CA SER A 140 -21.91 9.70 19.84
C SER A 140 -20.58 9.60 19.09
N PRO A 141 -19.46 9.25 19.74
CA PRO A 141 -18.15 9.12 19.08
C PRO A 141 -18.14 8.23 17.82
N GLY A 142 -18.93 7.15 17.80
CA GLY A 142 -19.05 6.29 16.61
C GLY A 142 -19.77 6.95 15.44
N ARG A 143 -20.80 7.77 15.71
CA ARG A 143 -21.47 8.59 14.68
C ARG A 143 -20.53 9.68 14.16
N SER A 144 -19.85 10.38 15.07
CA SER A 144 -18.83 11.38 14.71
C SER A 144 -17.73 10.76 13.85
N MET A 145 -17.29 9.53 14.16
CA MET A 145 -16.29 8.81 13.36
C MET A 145 -16.73 8.64 11.91
N LEU A 146 -17.94 8.12 11.67
CA LEU A 146 -18.46 7.93 10.32
C LEU A 146 -18.64 9.25 9.59
N THR A 147 -19.13 10.28 10.27
CA THR A 147 -19.28 11.63 9.72
C THR A 147 -17.94 12.21 9.29
N LEU A 148 -16.92 12.16 10.15
CA LEU A 148 -15.60 12.70 9.85
C LEU A 148 -14.84 11.89 8.79
N LEU A 149 -15.02 10.57 8.75
CA LEU A 149 -14.48 9.75 7.67
C LEU A 149 -15.11 10.11 6.31
N TRP A 150 -16.39 10.46 6.30
CA TRP A 150 -17.07 10.90 5.10
C TRP A 150 -16.65 12.30 4.66
N ASP A 151 -16.61 13.24 5.60
CA ASP A 151 -16.22 14.64 5.34
C ASP A 151 -14.74 14.71 4.89
N GLY A 152 -13.87 14.02 5.62
CA GLY A 152 -12.43 13.96 5.36
C GLY A 152 -12.03 13.09 4.16
N ARG A 153 -12.94 12.52 3.37
CA ARG A 153 -12.63 11.52 2.33
C ARG A 153 -11.56 11.97 1.32
N PHE A 154 -11.52 13.25 0.99
CA PHE A 154 -10.54 13.81 0.05
C PHE A 154 -9.15 13.90 0.70
N SER A 155 -9.07 14.36 1.94
CA SER A 155 -7.81 14.32 2.71
C SER A 155 -7.37 12.89 2.98
N LEU A 156 -8.29 12.00 3.35
CA LEU A 156 -8.05 10.58 3.61
C LEU A 156 -7.57 9.82 2.38
N SER A 157 -7.94 10.25 1.17
CA SER A 157 -7.41 9.67 -0.07
C SER A 157 -5.88 9.77 -0.13
N THR A 158 -5.27 10.81 0.45
CA THR A 158 -3.81 10.94 0.51
C THR A 158 -3.16 9.88 1.40
N ALA A 159 -3.84 9.45 2.46
CA ALA A 159 -3.38 8.35 3.31
C ALA A 159 -3.43 7.01 2.56
N VAL A 160 -4.48 6.80 1.76
CA VAL A 160 -4.62 5.62 0.89
C VAL A 160 -3.53 5.60 -0.19
N LEU A 161 -3.22 6.74 -0.80
CA LEU A 161 -2.14 6.88 -1.78
C LEU A 161 -0.77 6.59 -1.18
N ALA A 162 -0.48 7.11 0.02
CA ALA A 162 0.76 6.77 0.72
C ALA A 162 0.88 5.26 0.99
N GLY A 163 -0.26 4.60 1.30
CA GLY A 163 -0.31 3.15 1.42
C GLY A 163 -0.05 2.41 0.10
N PHE A 164 -0.60 2.93 -1.01
CA PHE A 164 -0.34 2.40 -2.35
C PHE A 164 1.12 2.54 -2.75
N ASP A 165 1.75 3.69 -2.54
CA ASP A 165 3.17 3.90 -2.81
C ASP A 165 4.05 2.93 -2.03
N ARG A 166 3.70 2.69 -0.75
CA ARG A 166 4.38 1.68 0.06
C ARG A 166 4.23 0.29 -0.54
N ALA A 167 3.03 -0.07 -1.03
CA ALA A 167 2.75 -1.37 -1.61
C ALA A 167 3.45 -1.59 -2.97
N SER A 168 3.48 -0.58 -3.84
CA SER A 168 4.09 -0.67 -5.17
C SER A 168 5.61 -0.71 -5.12
N ALA A 169 6.21 -0.07 -4.10
CA ALA A 169 7.65 -0.09 -3.87
C ALA A 169 8.14 -1.30 -3.06
N GLU A 170 7.23 -2.18 -2.61
CA GLU A 170 7.60 -3.29 -1.73
C GLU A 170 8.33 -4.40 -2.51
N VAL A 171 9.51 -4.79 -2.01
CA VAL A 171 10.34 -5.85 -2.59
C VAL A 171 10.63 -6.93 -1.55
N GLY A 172 11.05 -6.54 -0.35
CA GLY A 172 11.61 -7.44 0.65
C GLY A 172 10.59 -8.42 1.22
N ALA A 173 9.47 -7.91 1.72
CA ALA A 173 8.43 -8.75 2.32
C ALA A 173 7.82 -9.70 1.28
N VAL A 174 7.58 -9.18 0.08
CA VAL A 174 6.97 -9.90 -1.03
C VAL A 174 7.91 -10.96 -1.60
N MET A 175 9.21 -10.69 -1.71
CA MET A 175 10.21 -11.68 -2.12
C MET A 175 10.26 -12.85 -1.13
N ILE A 176 10.28 -12.59 0.18
CA ILE A 176 10.39 -13.64 1.22
C ILE A 176 9.13 -14.51 1.25
N VAL A 177 7.95 -13.90 1.20
CA VAL A 177 6.68 -14.62 1.36
C VAL A 177 6.20 -15.23 0.04
N GLY A 178 6.44 -14.56 -1.08
CA GLY A 178 5.99 -14.96 -2.42
C GLY A 178 6.99 -15.84 -3.17
N GLY A 179 8.30 -15.67 -2.96
CA GLY A 179 9.33 -16.51 -3.58
C GLY A 179 9.63 -16.22 -5.06
N ASN A 180 9.01 -15.18 -5.66
CA ASN A 180 9.22 -14.75 -7.05
C ASN A 180 9.05 -15.86 -8.10
N ILE A 181 8.02 -16.68 -7.93
CA ILE A 181 7.71 -17.84 -8.76
C ILE A 181 7.09 -17.38 -10.08
N ASP A 182 7.60 -17.90 -11.18
CA ASP A 182 7.10 -17.57 -12.52
C ASP A 182 5.61 -17.88 -12.66
N HIS A 183 4.87 -16.97 -13.30
CA HIS A 183 3.42 -17.07 -13.50
C HIS A 183 2.55 -17.25 -12.23
N VAL A 184 3.11 -17.09 -11.03
CA VAL A 184 2.36 -17.30 -9.77
C VAL A 184 2.53 -16.14 -8.78
N THR A 185 3.75 -15.73 -8.48
CA THR A 185 4.05 -14.70 -7.46
C THR A 185 5.05 -13.65 -7.91
N ARG A 186 5.45 -13.68 -9.18
CA ARG A 186 6.39 -12.70 -9.76
C ARG A 186 5.71 -11.34 -9.94
N VAL A 187 6.17 -10.35 -9.18
CA VAL A 187 5.72 -8.95 -9.28
C VAL A 187 6.82 -8.08 -9.88
N MET A 188 6.47 -6.86 -10.30
CA MET A 188 7.39 -5.94 -10.98
C MET A 188 8.70 -5.75 -10.20
N THR A 189 8.61 -5.49 -8.89
CA THR A 189 9.79 -5.24 -8.04
C THR A 189 10.71 -6.46 -7.90
N THR A 190 10.14 -7.66 -7.74
CA THR A 190 10.93 -8.90 -7.64
C THR A 190 11.48 -9.33 -9.00
N ALA A 191 10.75 -9.07 -10.09
CA ALA A 191 11.21 -9.29 -11.45
C ALA A 191 12.39 -8.37 -11.78
N ILE A 192 12.32 -7.08 -11.47
CA ILE A 192 13.44 -6.14 -11.65
C ILE A 192 14.70 -6.66 -10.93
N ALA A 193 14.58 -7.06 -9.66
CA ALA A 193 15.70 -7.60 -8.89
C ALA A 193 16.29 -8.89 -9.51
N LEU A 194 15.43 -9.77 -10.03
CA LEU A 194 15.83 -11.00 -10.69
C LEU A 194 16.58 -10.72 -12.01
N GLU A 195 16.04 -9.85 -12.86
CA GLU A 195 16.64 -9.54 -14.17
C GLU A 195 17.98 -8.82 -14.01
N VAL A 196 18.12 -7.93 -13.02
CA VAL A 196 19.43 -7.35 -12.65
C VAL A 196 20.42 -8.46 -12.24
N SER A 197 19.98 -9.43 -11.45
CA SER A 197 20.84 -10.54 -10.99
C SER A 197 21.25 -11.49 -12.11
N LYS A 198 20.44 -11.60 -13.17
CA LYS A 198 20.77 -12.35 -14.41
C LYS A 198 21.68 -11.58 -15.36
N GLY A 199 21.85 -10.27 -15.16
CA GLY A 199 22.56 -9.38 -16.08
C GLY A 199 21.70 -8.85 -17.24
N ASP A 200 20.39 -9.14 -17.26
CA ASP A 200 19.46 -8.59 -18.25
C ASP A 200 18.98 -7.20 -17.82
N LEU A 201 19.84 -6.21 -18.03
CA LEU A 201 19.54 -4.82 -17.67
C LEU A 201 18.46 -4.20 -18.56
N ALA A 202 18.26 -4.72 -19.77
CA ALA A 202 17.25 -4.20 -20.70
C ALA A 202 15.84 -4.48 -20.16
N LEU A 203 15.56 -5.72 -19.77
CA LEU A 203 14.28 -6.09 -19.16
C LEU A 203 14.08 -5.43 -17.80
N ALA A 204 15.12 -5.36 -16.97
CA ALA A 204 15.05 -4.70 -15.67
C ALA A 204 14.70 -3.21 -15.79
N LEU A 205 15.36 -2.48 -16.70
CA LEU A 205 15.08 -1.07 -16.96
C LEU A 205 13.67 -0.89 -17.53
N GLY A 206 13.21 -1.77 -18.41
CA GLY A 206 11.86 -1.71 -18.94
C GLY A 206 10.79 -1.86 -17.87
N LEU A 207 10.89 -2.87 -17.02
CA LEU A 207 10.00 -3.04 -15.87
C LEU A 207 10.08 -1.86 -14.90
N GLY A 208 11.27 -1.29 -14.68
CA GLY A 208 11.46 -0.11 -13.83
C GLY A 208 10.75 1.13 -14.37
N ILE A 209 10.86 1.40 -15.67
CA ILE A 209 10.15 2.52 -16.33
C ILE A 209 8.64 2.32 -16.22
N ILE A 210 8.14 1.11 -16.47
CA ILE A 210 6.72 0.79 -16.33
C ILE A 210 6.22 1.09 -14.92
N LEU A 211 6.95 0.61 -13.90
CA LEU A 211 6.58 0.80 -12.51
C LEU A 211 6.53 2.30 -12.15
N ILE A 212 7.53 3.08 -12.56
CA ILE A 212 7.58 4.54 -12.33
C ILE A 212 6.43 5.23 -13.05
N THR A 213 6.24 4.98 -14.35
CA THR A 213 5.16 5.60 -15.14
C THR A 213 3.79 5.27 -14.55
N LEU A 214 3.56 4.02 -14.14
CA LEU A 214 2.31 3.58 -13.55
C LEU A 214 2.07 4.22 -12.18
N SER A 215 3.08 4.27 -11.32
CA SER A 215 2.98 4.94 -10.01
C SER A 215 2.68 6.43 -10.18
N LEU A 216 3.38 7.12 -11.10
CA LEU A 216 3.12 8.54 -11.40
C LEU A 216 1.72 8.75 -12.00
N ALA A 217 1.28 7.88 -12.90
CA ALA A 217 -0.05 7.98 -13.51
C ALA A 217 -1.16 7.79 -12.46
N ILE A 218 -1.04 6.78 -11.59
CA ILE A 218 -2.02 6.51 -10.53
C ILE A 218 -2.06 7.65 -9.52
N ASN A 219 -0.89 8.10 -9.04
CA ASN A 219 -0.83 9.21 -8.09
C ASN A 219 -1.29 10.54 -8.70
N GLY A 220 -0.88 10.83 -9.94
CA GLY A 220 -1.29 12.04 -10.65
C GLY A 220 -2.81 12.06 -10.90
N ALA A 221 -3.39 10.94 -11.34
CA ALA A 221 -4.83 10.81 -11.52
C ALA A 221 -5.58 10.98 -10.19
N ALA A 222 -5.10 10.35 -9.11
CA ALA A 222 -5.73 10.47 -7.81
C ALA A 222 -5.62 11.89 -7.22
N PHE A 223 -4.48 12.56 -7.41
CA PHE A 223 -4.30 13.96 -7.02
C PHE A 223 -5.22 14.89 -7.82
N ALA A 224 -5.32 14.73 -9.14
CA ALA A 224 -6.22 15.52 -9.98
C ALA A 224 -7.68 15.31 -9.59
N LEU A 225 -8.10 14.05 -9.32
CA LEU A 225 -9.44 13.74 -8.84
C LEU A 225 -9.74 14.40 -7.50
N LYS A 226 -8.77 14.38 -6.57
CA LYS A 226 -8.88 15.07 -5.29
C LYS A 226 -9.08 16.57 -5.49
N GLU A 227 -8.23 17.22 -6.28
CA GLU A 227 -8.29 18.66 -6.53
C GLU A 227 -9.59 19.09 -7.22
N MET A 228 -10.03 18.32 -8.22
CA MET A 228 -11.31 18.56 -8.91
C MET A 228 -12.51 18.44 -7.96
N ALA A 229 -12.44 17.50 -7.01
CA ALA A 229 -13.53 17.28 -6.07
C ALA A 229 -13.53 18.34 -4.96
N GLU A 230 -12.37 18.76 -4.46
CA GLU A 230 -12.26 19.87 -3.51
C GLU A 230 -12.78 21.17 -4.13
N ARG A 231 -12.43 21.48 -5.38
CA ARG A 231 -12.95 22.66 -6.10
C ARG A 231 -14.45 22.64 -6.35
N ARG A 232 -15.09 21.47 -6.35
CA ARG A 232 -16.55 21.33 -6.51
C ARG A 232 -17.31 21.43 -5.19
N HIS A 233 -16.61 21.29 -4.05
CA HIS A 233 -17.19 21.29 -2.72
C HIS A 233 -16.78 22.50 -1.85
N ALA A 234 -15.86 23.35 -2.34
CA ALA A 234 -15.57 24.68 -1.83
C ALA A 234 -16.52 25.73 -2.42
#